data_AF-A0A2E9IL31-F1
#
_entry.id   AF-A0A2E9IL31-F1
#
_cell.length_a   1.000
_cell.length_b   1.000
_cell.length_c   1.000
_cell.angle_alpha   90.00
_cell.angle_beta   90.00
_cell.angle_gamma   90.00
#
_symmetry.space_group_name_H-M   'P 1'
#
loop_
_entity.id
_entity.type
_entity.pdbx_description
1 polymer ?
#
loop_
_entity_poly.entity_id
_entity_poly.type
_entity_poly.pdbx_seq_one_letter_code
_entity_poly.pdbx_strand_id
1 'polypeptide(L)'
;MFSVRLAEVPLPTSDREHDHLVDWFIETLSLVRKRGEATADEGRASPVHRLLRDYLFAQPEISWDAQMLADELALTPASLNHHLTRLVEAGIIGFSNEGRGWRRYYLRGGSLTNAVEFFTLQCQTIINQRMKMLDKLWNREQPETAVVTVPSDALALNIGIVDHRPLLSDSKESPLSQWMGDFGLLGERPGKEAYAGSVSVRLFETLLNRNEPLSLDEAGEMLDEPKPRIGRILERFRATGMVQRVPRIDRLNIALWTAMTTQHQRRGEDWMLKKGGFQRILSTQQQSSLLAQMKKGVLQVGDVEQAMSSVSADEQMLLLNLLGGRLPLGHRMVGNSSADVTREVASRLDRVLRRMRRVAELLEQAMEA
;
A
#
# COMPACT_ATOMS: atom_id res chain seq x y z
N MET A 1 -9.00 10.61 20.05
CA MET A 1 -9.51 9.90 18.86
C MET A 1 -8.37 9.04 18.35
N PHE A 2 -8.64 7.77 18.01
CA PHE A 2 -7.57 6.87 17.54
C PHE A 2 -7.09 7.31 16.16
N SER A 3 -5.78 7.42 15.98
CA SER A 3 -5.12 7.81 14.74
C SER A 3 -3.69 7.31 14.74
N VAL A 4 -3.36 6.41 13.81
CA VAL A 4 -2.02 5.86 13.65
C VAL A 4 -1.65 5.76 12.17
N ARG A 5 -0.35 5.86 11.87
CA ARG A 5 0.21 5.44 10.59
C ARG A 5 1.11 4.25 10.83
N LEU A 6 0.90 3.20 10.06
CA LEU A 6 1.67 1.97 10.13
C LEU A 6 2.50 1.77 8.87
N ALA A 7 3.78 1.50 9.06
CA ALA A 7 4.70 1.09 8.01
C ALA A 7 5.12 -0.37 8.25
N GLU A 8 5.15 -1.17 7.20
CA GLU A 8 5.65 -2.54 7.26
C GLU A 8 7.18 -2.52 7.26
N VAL A 9 7.75 -2.87 8.40
CA VAL A 9 9.19 -3.05 8.60
C VAL A 9 9.49 -4.54 8.71
N PRO A 10 10.56 -5.06 8.06
CA PRO A 10 10.97 -6.46 8.24
C PRO A 10 11.30 -6.75 9.71
N LEU A 11 11.14 -7.98 10.16
CA LEU A 11 11.58 -8.35 11.51
C LEU A 11 13.12 -8.24 11.60
N PRO A 12 13.65 -7.76 12.74
CA PRO A 12 15.09 -7.82 13.00
C PRO A 12 15.57 -9.29 12.93
N THR A 13 16.57 -9.58 12.10
CA THR A 13 16.97 -10.95 11.75
C THR A 13 17.82 -11.65 12.81
N SER A 14 18.50 -10.91 13.68
CA SER A 14 19.56 -11.49 14.51
C SER A 14 19.86 -10.73 15.80
N ASP A 15 19.42 -9.47 15.91
CA ASP A 15 19.72 -8.67 17.09
C ASP A 15 18.49 -8.53 17.98
N ARG A 16 18.63 -9.02 19.22
CA ARG A 16 17.66 -8.77 20.29
C ARG A 16 18.07 -7.55 21.12
N GLU A 17 19.03 -6.76 20.65
CA GLU A 17 19.41 -5.52 21.29
C GLU A 17 18.17 -4.64 21.51
N HIS A 18 17.97 -4.25 22.76
CA HIS A 18 16.82 -3.47 23.20
C HIS A 18 16.63 -2.21 22.32
N ASP A 19 17.73 -1.53 21.96
CA ASP A 19 17.69 -0.35 21.11
C ASP A 19 17.06 -0.62 19.73
N HIS A 20 17.38 -1.75 19.08
CA HIS A 20 16.88 -2.06 17.74
C HIS A 20 15.39 -2.40 17.76
N LEU A 21 14.91 -3.05 18.83
CA LEU A 21 13.50 -3.36 19.00
C LEU A 21 12.68 -2.08 19.21
N VAL A 22 13.22 -1.12 19.96
CA VAL A 22 12.62 0.22 20.12
C VAL A 22 12.60 0.98 18.79
N ASP A 23 13.72 0.97 18.05
CA ASP A 23 13.81 1.60 16.73
C ASP A 23 12.80 1.00 15.74
N TRP A 24 12.61 -0.32 15.78
CA TRP A 24 11.62 -1.01 14.97
C TRP A 24 10.19 -0.51 15.25
N PHE A 25 9.84 -0.28 16.54
CA PHE A 25 8.55 0.31 16.91
C PHE A 25 8.41 1.75 16.40
N ILE A 26 9.46 2.56 16.49
CA ILE A 26 9.47 3.94 16.02
C ILE A 26 9.21 4.01 14.51
N GLU A 27 9.86 3.15 13.73
CA GLU A 27 9.67 3.06 12.29
C GLU A 27 8.26 2.55 11.94
N THR A 28 7.83 1.45 12.57
CA THR A 28 6.53 0.83 12.32
C THR A 28 5.38 1.78 12.63
N LEU A 29 5.44 2.52 13.75
CA LEU A 29 4.45 3.54 14.15
C LEU A 29 4.69 4.91 13.46
N SER A 30 5.70 5.00 12.58
CA SER A 30 6.07 6.22 11.86
C SER A 30 6.25 7.43 12.78
N LEU A 31 6.80 7.25 13.99
CA LEU A 31 6.86 8.30 15.02
C LEU A 31 7.80 9.46 14.65
N VAL A 32 8.76 9.21 13.77
CA VAL A 32 9.70 10.19 13.23
C VAL A 32 9.47 10.35 11.71
N ARG A 33 9.38 11.60 11.24
CA ARG A 33 9.05 11.91 9.83
C ARG A 33 10.23 11.79 8.85
N LYS A 34 11.45 12.04 9.33
CA LYS A 34 12.69 11.99 8.54
C LYS A 34 13.84 11.58 9.47
N ARG A 35 14.50 10.46 9.18
CA ARG A 35 15.88 10.27 9.62
C ARG A 35 16.74 11.13 8.70
N GLY A 36 17.41 12.14 9.24
CA GLY A 36 18.46 12.83 8.49
C GLY A 36 19.70 11.95 8.45
N GLU A 37 20.55 12.11 7.44
CA GLU A 37 21.91 11.51 7.39
C GLU A 37 22.79 11.96 8.58
N ALA A 38 22.32 12.89 9.41
CA ALA A 38 23.03 13.53 10.51
C ALA A 38 22.60 13.07 11.92
N THR A 39 22.00 11.89 12.09
CA THR A 39 21.90 11.27 13.43
C THR A 39 23.11 10.37 13.62
N ALA A 40 24.16 10.89 14.28
CA ALA A 40 25.43 10.20 14.50
C ALA A 40 25.29 8.81 15.15
N ASP A 41 24.20 8.58 15.90
CA ASP A 41 23.93 7.34 16.64
C ASP A 41 22.70 6.58 16.09
N GLU A 42 22.44 6.61 14.78
CA GLU A 42 21.28 5.96 14.12
C GLU A 42 19.89 6.44 14.61
N GLY A 43 19.84 7.44 15.48
CA GLY A 43 18.61 7.93 16.11
C GLY A 43 18.39 7.45 17.55
N ARG A 44 19.30 6.67 18.13
CA ARG A 44 19.25 6.17 19.51
C ARG A 44 19.22 7.28 20.56
N ALA A 45 19.90 8.40 20.28
CA ALA A 45 19.85 9.59 21.13
C ALA A 45 18.56 10.43 20.93
N SER A 46 17.64 10.04 20.05
CA SER A 46 16.44 10.83 19.79
C SER A 46 15.50 10.86 21.00
N PRO A 47 14.81 11.97 21.25
CA PRO A 47 13.84 12.10 22.34
C PRO A 47 12.82 10.96 22.42
N VAL A 48 12.30 10.52 21.27
CA VAL A 48 11.29 9.47 21.22
C VAL A 48 11.88 8.09 21.50
N HIS A 49 13.12 7.83 21.08
CA HIS A 49 13.82 6.58 21.40
C HIS A 49 14.03 6.45 22.88
N ARG A 50 14.68 7.43 23.51
CA ARG A 50 14.90 7.44 24.96
C ARG A 50 13.60 7.41 25.76
N LEU A 51 12.58 8.16 25.34
CA LEU A 51 11.26 8.13 25.97
C LEU A 51 10.65 6.71 26.00
N LEU A 52 10.74 5.98 24.89
CA LEU A 52 10.22 4.61 24.80
C LEU A 52 11.12 3.64 25.57
N ARG A 53 12.42 3.66 25.30
CA ARG A 53 13.40 2.72 25.86
C ARG A 53 13.55 2.85 27.37
N ASP A 54 13.80 4.05 27.88
CA ASP A 54 14.23 4.27 29.27
C ASP A 54 13.04 4.43 30.25
N TYR A 55 11.85 4.78 29.72
CA TYR A 55 10.70 5.15 30.55
C TYR A 55 9.45 4.32 30.22
N LEU A 56 8.82 4.53 29.05
CA LEU A 56 7.49 3.96 28.79
C LEU A 56 7.50 2.44 28.66
N PHE A 57 8.48 1.86 27.97
CA PHE A 57 8.60 0.40 27.83
C PHE A 57 9.36 -0.20 29.02
N ALA A 58 10.42 0.46 29.49
CA ALA A 58 11.20 -0.01 30.65
C ALA A 58 10.41 -0.07 31.96
N GLN A 59 9.45 0.84 32.16
CA GLN A 59 8.76 1.03 33.44
C GLN A 59 7.23 1.06 33.24
N PRO A 60 6.62 -0.07 32.82
CA PRO A 60 5.24 -0.11 32.38
C PRO A 60 4.20 0.10 33.50
N GLU A 61 4.60 -0.10 34.76
CA GLU A 61 3.77 0.13 35.95
C GLU A 61 3.80 1.59 36.44
N ILE A 62 4.72 2.41 35.91
CA ILE A 62 4.90 3.79 36.34
C ILE A 62 4.15 4.74 35.41
N SER A 63 3.56 5.77 36.02
CA SER A 63 2.92 6.86 35.28
C SER A 63 3.74 8.14 35.38
N TRP A 64 3.91 8.79 34.23
CA TRP A 64 4.82 9.90 34.05
C TRP A 64 4.06 11.16 33.67
N ASP A 65 4.32 12.28 34.35
CA ASP A 65 3.87 13.57 33.81
C ASP A 65 4.90 14.13 32.82
N ALA A 66 4.44 15.07 31.98
CA ALA A 66 5.28 15.64 30.93
C ALA A 66 6.47 16.46 31.47
N GLN A 67 6.40 16.97 32.71
CA GLN A 67 7.50 17.71 33.32
C GLN A 67 8.58 16.74 33.82
N MET A 68 8.19 15.66 34.51
CA MET A 68 9.11 14.59 34.92
C MET A 68 9.91 14.07 33.73
N LEU A 69 9.23 13.71 32.63
CA LEU A 69 9.91 13.23 31.42
C LEU A 69 10.80 14.29 30.77
N ALA A 70 10.41 15.56 30.83
CA ALA A 70 11.20 16.65 30.28
C ALA A 70 12.51 16.84 31.06
N ASP A 71 12.43 16.81 32.39
CA ASP A 71 13.59 16.94 33.27
C ASP A 71 14.57 15.77 33.08
N GLU A 72 14.04 14.55 33.05
CA GLU A 72 14.77 13.29 32.85
C GLU A 72 15.45 13.18 31.48
N LEU A 73 14.76 13.62 30.41
CA LEU A 73 15.30 13.60 29.05
C LEU A 73 16.15 14.84 28.72
N ALA A 74 16.27 15.81 29.64
CA ALA A 74 16.89 17.12 29.43
C ALA A 74 16.29 17.87 28.21
N LEU A 75 14.96 17.87 28.13
CA LEU A 75 14.17 18.47 27.06
C LEU A 75 13.14 19.47 27.62
N THR A 76 12.46 20.19 26.72
CA THR A 76 11.31 20.99 27.12
C THR A 76 10.04 20.14 27.11
N PRO A 77 9.05 20.38 27.99
CA PRO A 77 7.77 19.69 27.93
C PRO A 77 7.07 19.85 26.57
N ALA A 78 7.22 21.03 25.94
CA ALA A 78 6.68 21.32 24.62
C ALA A 78 7.24 20.40 23.52
N SER A 79 8.53 20.04 23.58
CA SER A 79 9.13 19.10 22.63
C SER A 79 8.63 17.65 22.79
N LEU A 80 8.20 17.25 23.98
CA LEU A 80 7.66 15.90 24.24
C LEU A 80 6.18 15.77 23.89
N ASN A 81 5.41 16.85 24.01
CA ASN A 81 3.96 16.85 23.75
C ASN A 81 3.60 16.25 22.39
N HIS A 82 4.39 16.52 21.34
CA HIS A 82 4.13 15.93 20.03
C HIS A 82 4.23 14.40 20.05
N HIS A 83 5.26 13.84 20.70
CA HIS A 83 5.47 12.40 20.79
C HIS A 83 4.41 11.74 21.68
N LEU A 84 4.13 12.31 22.84
CA LEU A 84 3.11 11.82 23.78
C LEU A 84 1.72 11.84 23.14
N THR A 85 1.34 12.93 22.48
CA THR A 85 0.05 12.99 21.76
C THR A 85 -0.03 11.92 20.67
N ARG A 86 1.02 11.69 19.89
CA ARG A 86 1.01 10.64 18.86
C ARG A 86 0.91 9.24 19.43
N LEU A 87 1.57 8.95 20.55
CA LEU A 87 1.48 7.66 21.23
C LEU A 87 0.10 7.42 21.87
N VAL A 88 -0.52 8.49 22.39
CA VAL A 88 -1.91 8.48 22.89
C VAL A 88 -2.89 8.26 21.75
N GLU A 89 -2.74 8.98 20.63
CA GLU A 89 -3.57 8.82 19.44
C GLU A 89 -3.41 7.43 18.81
N ALA A 90 -2.19 6.90 18.79
CA ALA A 90 -1.95 5.52 18.39
C ALA A 90 -2.52 4.52 19.39
N GLY A 91 -2.91 4.93 20.59
CA GLY A 91 -3.49 4.03 21.59
C GLY A 91 -2.49 3.07 22.23
N ILE A 92 -1.18 3.32 22.13
CA ILE A 92 -0.13 2.57 22.82
C ILE A 92 -0.06 2.99 24.29
N ILE A 93 -0.15 4.30 24.56
CA ILE A 93 -0.20 4.84 25.92
C ILE A 93 -1.56 5.47 26.21
N GLY A 94 -1.92 5.48 27.49
CA GLY A 94 -3.08 6.17 28.03
C GLY A 94 -2.66 7.41 28.80
N PHE A 95 -3.64 8.17 29.29
CA PHE A 95 -3.40 9.20 30.28
C PHE A 95 -4.53 9.30 31.28
N SER A 96 -4.20 9.63 32.54
CA SER A 96 -5.14 10.04 33.57
C SER A 96 -5.12 11.57 33.69
N ASN A 97 -6.29 12.16 33.97
CA ASN A 97 -6.38 13.59 34.28
C ASN A 97 -6.31 13.78 35.80
N GLU A 98 -5.28 14.47 36.28
CA GLU A 98 -5.11 14.76 37.72
C GLU A 98 -5.70 16.12 38.13
N GLY A 99 -6.46 16.75 37.23
CA GLY A 99 -7.02 18.10 37.41
C GLY A 99 -6.12 19.21 36.85
N ARG A 100 -6.68 20.42 36.67
CA ARG A 100 -5.99 21.62 36.15
C ARG A 100 -5.25 21.44 34.81
N GLY A 101 -5.64 20.45 34.01
CA GLY A 101 -5.00 20.15 32.72
C GLY A 101 -3.72 19.30 32.83
N TRP A 102 -3.36 18.82 34.02
CA TRP A 102 -2.25 17.89 34.20
C TRP A 102 -2.63 16.48 33.80
N ARG A 103 -1.72 15.86 33.04
CA ARG A 103 -1.86 14.51 32.51
C ARG A 103 -0.69 13.66 32.97
N ARG A 104 -0.99 12.49 33.50
CA ARG A 104 -0.01 11.42 33.68
C ARG A 104 -0.20 10.37 32.61
N TYR A 105 0.87 10.07 31.89
CA TYR A 105 0.94 9.12 30.80
C TYR A 105 1.42 7.77 31.31
N TYR A 106 0.83 6.68 30.81
CA TYR A 106 1.17 5.32 31.23
C TYR A 106 0.99 4.35 30.07
N LEU A 107 1.72 3.23 30.09
CA LEU A 107 1.59 2.18 29.10
C LEU A 107 0.25 1.44 29.28
N ARG A 108 -0.55 1.32 28.20
CA ARG A 108 -1.88 0.70 28.34
C ARG A 108 -1.77 -0.79 28.63
N GLY A 109 -2.56 -1.26 29.58
CA GLY A 109 -2.59 -2.68 29.93
C GLY A 109 -1.42 -3.15 30.80
N GLY A 110 -0.57 -2.24 31.29
CA GLY A 110 0.50 -2.55 32.25
C GLY A 110 1.68 -3.34 31.69
N SER A 111 1.69 -3.63 30.39
CA SER A 111 2.82 -4.23 29.67
C SER A 111 2.76 -3.84 28.19
N LEU A 112 3.87 -3.97 27.47
CA LEU A 112 3.94 -3.65 26.04
C LEU A 112 3.14 -4.66 25.22
N THR A 113 3.22 -5.95 25.58
CA THR A 113 2.43 -7.00 24.93
C THR A 113 0.92 -6.70 25.05
N ASN A 114 0.44 -6.30 26.23
CA ASN A 114 -0.96 -5.94 26.42
C ASN A 114 -1.34 -4.66 25.65
N ALA A 115 -0.46 -3.64 25.64
CA ALA A 115 -0.68 -2.42 24.86
C ALA A 115 -0.85 -2.73 23.37
N VAL A 116 -0.01 -3.62 22.82
CA VAL A 116 -0.07 -4.08 21.43
C VAL A 116 -1.32 -4.91 21.13
N GLU A 117 -1.84 -5.69 22.08
CA GLU A 117 -3.13 -6.38 21.90
C GLU A 117 -4.30 -5.39 21.82
N PHE A 118 -4.37 -4.41 22.72
CA PHE A 118 -5.39 -3.35 22.63
C PHE A 118 -5.28 -2.56 21.33
N PHE A 119 -4.06 -2.22 20.92
CA PHE A 119 -3.76 -1.57 19.65
C PHE A 119 -4.27 -2.38 18.46
N THR A 120 -3.99 -3.69 18.45
CA THR A 120 -4.39 -4.61 17.38
C THR A 120 -5.90 -4.68 17.26
N LEU A 121 -6.60 -4.87 18.38
CA LEU A 121 -8.07 -4.91 18.40
C LEU A 121 -8.67 -3.62 17.85
N GLN A 122 -8.13 -2.46 18.25
CA GLN A 122 -8.56 -1.15 17.74
C GLN A 122 -8.33 -1.01 16.23
N CYS A 123 -7.14 -1.35 15.73
CA CYS A 123 -6.83 -1.29 14.29
C CYS A 123 -7.79 -2.17 13.47
N GLN A 124 -7.97 -3.43 13.86
CA GLN A 124 -8.84 -4.38 13.16
C GLN A 124 -10.30 -3.90 13.17
N THR A 125 -10.78 -3.40 14.31
CA THR A 125 -12.15 -2.86 14.43
C THR A 125 -12.37 -1.67 13.50
N ILE A 126 -11.44 -0.72 13.47
CA ILE A 126 -11.54 0.48 12.64
C ILE A 126 -11.52 0.10 11.16
N ILE A 127 -10.61 -0.77 10.73
CA ILE A 127 -10.57 -1.26 9.34
C ILE A 127 -11.89 -1.89 8.94
N ASN A 128 -12.41 -2.82 9.75
CA ASN A 128 -13.67 -3.52 9.46
C ASN A 128 -14.87 -2.56 9.37
N GLN A 129 -14.88 -1.47 10.13
CA GLN A 129 -15.95 -0.47 10.10
C GLN A 129 -15.80 0.50 8.94
N ARG A 130 -14.60 1.09 8.78
CA ARG A 130 -14.34 2.19 7.83
C ARG A 130 -14.27 1.70 6.39
N MET A 131 -13.85 0.45 6.13
CA MET A 131 -13.77 -0.11 4.78
C MET A 131 -15.15 -0.32 4.13
N LYS A 132 -16.24 -0.41 4.92
CA LYS A 132 -17.63 -0.48 4.41
C LYS A 132 -18.03 0.70 3.54
N MET A 133 -17.29 1.80 3.60
CA MET A 133 -17.48 2.92 2.68
C MET A 133 -17.24 2.52 1.22
N LEU A 134 -16.30 1.61 0.97
CA LEU A 134 -16.02 1.13 -0.39
C LEU A 134 -17.23 0.43 -1.00
N ASP A 135 -18.01 -0.31 -0.22
CA ASP A 135 -19.22 -1.01 -0.71
C ASP A 135 -20.22 -0.04 -1.36
N LYS A 136 -20.30 1.20 -0.85
CA LYS A 136 -21.23 2.23 -1.36
C LYS A 136 -20.72 2.92 -2.62
N LEU A 137 -19.41 2.93 -2.83
CA LEU A 137 -18.75 3.63 -3.93
C LEU A 137 -18.27 2.68 -5.03
N TRP A 138 -18.35 1.37 -4.80
CA TRP A 138 -17.94 0.36 -5.73
C TRP A 138 -18.99 0.22 -6.85
N ASN A 139 -18.58 0.54 -8.07
CA ASN A 139 -19.45 0.49 -9.24
C ASN A 139 -18.74 -0.22 -10.40
N ARG A 140 -18.03 -1.29 -10.08
CA ARG A 140 -17.37 -2.18 -11.03
C ARG A 140 -18.25 -3.40 -11.25
N GLU A 141 -18.52 -3.71 -12.51
CA GLU A 141 -19.18 -4.96 -12.88
C GLU A 141 -18.25 -6.15 -12.57
N GLN A 142 -18.81 -7.26 -12.10
CA GLN A 142 -18.03 -8.48 -11.93
C GLN A 142 -17.66 -9.02 -13.32
N PRO A 143 -16.37 -9.10 -13.69
CA PRO A 143 -16.00 -9.71 -14.95
C PRO A 143 -16.37 -11.21 -14.93
N GLU A 144 -17.06 -11.69 -15.96
CA GLU A 144 -17.53 -13.08 -16.10
C GLU A 144 -16.39 -14.10 -15.99
N THR A 145 -15.16 -13.70 -16.31
CA THR A 145 -13.95 -14.49 -16.05
C THR A 145 -12.79 -13.54 -15.76
N ALA A 146 -12.60 -13.18 -14.50
CA ALA A 146 -11.44 -12.39 -14.10
C ALA A 146 -10.16 -13.19 -14.39
N VAL A 147 -9.40 -12.80 -15.41
CA VAL A 147 -8.07 -13.37 -15.62
C VAL A 147 -7.23 -13.03 -14.39
N VAL A 148 -6.77 -14.07 -13.70
CA VAL A 148 -5.91 -13.94 -12.52
C VAL A 148 -4.55 -13.45 -13.00
N THR A 149 -4.36 -12.13 -12.96
CA THR A 149 -3.04 -11.53 -13.19
C THR A 149 -2.23 -11.64 -11.92
N VAL A 150 -0.99 -12.12 -12.00
CA VAL A 150 -0.03 -11.92 -10.92
C VAL A 150 0.31 -10.42 -10.85
N PRO A 151 0.08 -9.75 -9.71
CA PRO A 151 0.49 -8.37 -9.55
C PRO A 151 1.99 -8.21 -9.76
N SER A 152 2.39 -7.06 -10.30
CA SER A 152 3.78 -6.61 -10.19
C SER A 152 4.16 -6.43 -8.71
N ASP A 153 5.46 -6.44 -8.41
CA ASP A 153 6.06 -6.38 -7.08
C ASP A 153 5.24 -5.60 -6.03
N ALA A 154 5.06 -6.20 -4.86
CA ALA A 154 4.26 -5.61 -3.80
C ALA A 154 5.11 -4.63 -2.99
N LEU A 155 4.66 -3.38 -2.89
CA LEU A 155 5.32 -2.40 -2.01
C LEU A 155 5.06 -2.77 -0.55
N ALA A 156 6.01 -2.48 0.35
CA ALA A 156 5.79 -2.57 1.80
C ALA A 156 4.56 -1.75 2.23
N LEU A 157 3.79 -2.25 3.20
CA LEU A 157 2.54 -1.61 3.61
C LEU A 157 2.84 -0.25 4.22
N ASN A 158 2.12 0.78 3.80
CA ASN A 158 2.08 2.08 4.47
C ASN A 158 0.63 2.54 4.50
N ILE A 159 0.00 2.49 5.68
CA ILE A 159 -1.43 2.73 5.83
C ILE A 159 -1.71 3.62 7.03
N GLY A 160 -2.64 4.56 6.86
CA GLY A 160 -3.25 5.28 7.97
C GLY A 160 -4.45 4.51 8.53
N ILE A 161 -4.66 4.55 9.84
CA ILE A 161 -5.85 3.99 10.48
C ILE A 161 -6.35 5.04 11.46
N VAL A 162 -7.44 5.70 11.08
CA VAL A 162 -8.07 6.77 11.87
C VAL A 162 -9.51 6.39 12.13
N ASP A 163 -9.92 6.58 13.38
CA ASP A 163 -11.30 6.38 13.81
C ASP A 163 -12.27 7.29 13.05
N HIS A 164 -13.54 6.92 13.03
CA HIS A 164 -14.55 7.75 12.39
C HIS A 164 -14.61 9.13 13.05
N ARG A 165 -14.69 10.16 12.20
CA ARG A 165 -14.89 11.55 12.61
C ARG A 165 -15.89 12.23 11.70
N PRO A 166 -16.68 13.17 12.23
CA PRO A 166 -17.58 13.97 11.41
C PRO A 166 -16.77 14.88 10.47
N LEU A 167 -17.35 15.20 9.31
CA LEU A 167 -16.86 16.29 8.48
C LEU A 167 -17.18 17.62 9.16
N LEU A 168 -16.20 18.53 9.15
CA LEU A 168 -16.41 19.90 9.60
C LEU A 168 -17.25 20.65 8.55
N SER A 169 -18.22 21.44 9.00
CA SER A 169 -19.20 22.11 8.14
C SER A 169 -18.56 23.04 7.09
N ASP A 170 -17.42 23.67 7.40
CA ASP A 170 -16.71 24.58 6.50
C ASP A 170 -15.57 23.90 5.73
N SER A 171 -15.50 22.57 5.75
CA SER A 171 -14.45 21.81 5.08
C SER A 171 -14.64 21.77 3.57
N LYS A 172 -13.53 21.88 2.83
CA LYS A 172 -13.49 21.59 1.37
C LYS A 172 -13.34 20.10 1.06
N GLU A 173 -13.24 19.27 2.10
CA GLU A 173 -13.15 17.81 2.01
C GLU A 173 -14.53 17.20 1.75
N SER A 174 -14.57 16.11 1.00
CA SER A 174 -15.73 15.23 0.89
C SER A 174 -15.59 14.06 1.88
N PRO A 175 -16.64 13.27 2.13
CA PRO A 175 -16.51 12.04 2.90
C PRO A 175 -15.41 11.13 2.35
N LEU A 176 -15.28 11.05 1.02
CA LEU A 176 -14.27 10.23 0.37
C LEU A 176 -12.88 10.81 0.57
N SER A 177 -12.67 12.11 0.40
CA SER A 177 -11.33 12.69 0.55
C SER A 177 -10.85 12.64 2.00
N GLN A 178 -11.73 12.82 2.99
CA GLN A 178 -11.42 12.60 4.39
C GLN A 178 -11.03 11.14 4.65
N TRP A 179 -11.83 10.18 4.15
CA TRP A 179 -11.53 8.75 4.25
C TRP A 179 -10.18 8.40 3.60
N MET A 180 -9.87 8.98 2.44
CA MET A 180 -8.59 8.77 1.76
C MET A 180 -7.42 9.33 2.57
N GLY A 181 -7.59 10.49 3.20
CA GLY A 181 -6.59 11.07 4.10
C GLY A 181 -6.34 10.18 5.32
N ASP A 182 -7.42 9.69 5.92
CA ASP A 182 -7.41 8.80 7.08
C ASP A 182 -6.67 7.48 6.79
N PHE A 183 -6.78 6.95 5.56
CA PHE A 183 -6.05 5.75 5.12
C PHE A 183 -4.65 6.01 4.55
N GLY A 184 -4.19 7.27 4.54
CA GLY A 184 -2.85 7.65 4.09
C GLY A 184 -2.70 7.79 2.56
N LEU A 185 -3.77 7.63 1.78
CA LEU A 185 -3.75 7.76 0.30
C LEU A 185 -3.31 9.16 -0.16
N LEU A 186 -3.60 10.19 0.64
CA LEU A 186 -3.29 11.58 0.34
C LEU A 186 -1.94 12.06 0.91
N GLY A 187 -1.21 11.19 1.62
CA GLY A 187 0.04 11.53 2.29
C GLY A 187 -0.15 12.29 3.62
N GLU A 188 0.95 12.71 4.26
CA GLU A 188 0.89 13.29 5.62
C GLU A 188 0.36 14.71 5.69
N ARG A 189 0.61 15.51 4.66
CA ARG A 189 0.22 16.92 4.55
C ARG A 189 -0.48 17.11 3.21
N PRO A 190 -1.73 16.63 3.09
CA PRO A 190 -2.41 16.57 1.81
C PRO A 190 -2.67 17.97 1.24
N GLY A 191 -2.84 19.00 2.08
CA GLY A 191 -3.09 20.36 1.62
C GLY A 191 -4.30 20.39 0.67
N LYS A 192 -4.11 20.86 -0.57
CA LYS A 192 -5.17 20.88 -1.59
C LYS A 192 -5.58 19.49 -2.09
N GLU A 193 -4.77 18.46 -1.90
CA GLU A 193 -5.13 17.08 -2.26
C GLU A 193 -6.26 16.53 -1.37
N ALA A 194 -6.52 17.12 -0.20
CA ALA A 194 -7.66 16.79 0.65
C ALA A 194 -9.00 17.30 0.09
N TYR A 195 -8.99 18.20 -0.90
CA TYR A 195 -10.23 18.75 -1.43
C TYR A 195 -11.00 17.70 -2.23
N ALA A 196 -12.34 17.78 -2.19
CA ALA A 196 -13.23 16.84 -2.86
C ALA A 196 -12.92 16.62 -4.35
N GLY A 197 -12.53 17.69 -5.07
CA GLY A 197 -12.22 17.63 -6.50
C GLY A 197 -10.74 17.44 -6.84
N SER A 198 -9.90 17.01 -5.89
CA SER A 198 -8.47 16.85 -6.15
C SER A 198 -8.18 15.72 -7.14
N VAL A 199 -6.99 15.78 -7.75
CA VAL A 199 -6.52 14.74 -8.69
C VAL A 199 -6.50 13.38 -8.02
N SER A 200 -6.07 13.31 -6.75
CA SER A 200 -6.05 12.06 -6.00
C SER A 200 -7.46 11.48 -5.84
N VAL A 201 -8.45 12.30 -5.48
CA VAL A 201 -9.83 11.84 -5.29
C VAL A 201 -10.44 11.36 -6.61
N ARG A 202 -10.35 12.16 -7.67
CA ARG A 202 -10.85 11.80 -9.01
C ARG A 202 -10.20 10.52 -9.55
N LEU A 203 -8.91 10.34 -9.31
CA LEU A 203 -8.18 9.14 -9.72
C LEU A 203 -8.66 7.91 -8.94
N PHE A 204 -8.87 8.04 -7.63
CA PHE A 204 -9.37 6.94 -6.81
C PHE A 204 -10.82 6.56 -7.18
N GLU A 205 -11.68 7.55 -7.41
CA GLU A 205 -13.03 7.33 -7.96
C GLU A 205 -12.98 6.60 -9.30
N THR A 206 -12.07 7.00 -10.21
CA THR A 206 -11.88 6.30 -11.48
C THR A 206 -11.56 4.81 -11.26
N LEU A 207 -10.69 4.48 -10.31
CA LEU A 207 -10.35 3.09 -10.00
C LEU A 207 -11.51 2.31 -9.37
N LEU A 208 -12.39 2.96 -8.59
CA LEU A 208 -13.59 2.35 -8.01
C LEU A 208 -14.71 2.08 -9.03
N ASN A 209 -14.65 2.72 -10.19
CA ASN A 209 -15.65 2.63 -11.25
C ASN A 209 -15.14 1.91 -12.52
N ARG A 210 -13.87 1.47 -12.56
CA ARG A 210 -13.24 0.92 -13.77
C ARG A 210 -12.77 -0.53 -13.57
N ASN A 211 -13.17 -1.41 -14.50
CA ASN A 211 -12.78 -2.82 -14.50
C ASN A 211 -11.37 -3.06 -15.02
N GLU A 212 -11.04 -2.41 -16.13
CA GLU A 212 -9.75 -2.52 -16.79
C GLU A 212 -8.66 -1.77 -16.00
N PRO A 213 -7.42 -2.29 -15.95
CA PRO A 213 -6.32 -1.55 -15.34
C PRO A 213 -6.13 -0.20 -16.05
N LEU A 214 -5.92 0.87 -15.30
CA LEU A 214 -5.72 2.23 -15.80
C LEU A 214 -4.24 2.46 -16.12
N SER A 215 -3.91 2.88 -17.34
CA SER A 215 -2.54 3.25 -17.68
C SER A 215 -2.23 4.70 -17.25
N LEU A 216 -0.94 5.03 -17.12
CA LEU A 216 -0.53 6.42 -16.82
C LEU A 216 -0.88 7.39 -17.95
N ASP A 217 -0.94 6.89 -19.18
CA ASP A 217 -1.22 7.70 -20.37
C ASP A 217 -2.69 8.08 -20.41
N GLU A 218 -3.57 7.08 -20.29
CA GLU A 218 -5.02 7.28 -20.18
C GLU A 218 -5.37 8.18 -18.97
N ALA A 219 -4.76 7.93 -17.82
CA ALA A 219 -4.99 8.77 -16.64
C ALA A 219 -4.54 10.21 -16.84
N GLY A 220 -3.41 10.42 -17.53
CA GLY A 220 -2.87 11.75 -17.88
C GLY A 220 -3.83 12.53 -18.75
N GLU A 221 -4.38 11.88 -19.78
CA GLU A 221 -5.37 12.47 -20.67
C GLU A 221 -6.71 12.75 -19.96
N MET A 222 -7.20 11.81 -19.13
CA MET A 222 -8.47 11.94 -18.41
C MET A 222 -8.47 13.07 -17.36
N LEU A 223 -7.33 13.29 -16.71
CA LEU A 223 -7.22 14.23 -15.59
C LEU A 223 -6.53 15.55 -15.97
N ASP A 224 -5.99 15.66 -17.19
CA ASP A 224 -5.16 16.77 -17.66
C ASP A 224 -3.98 17.04 -16.71
N GLU A 225 -3.25 15.97 -16.36
CA GLU A 225 -2.18 16.02 -15.35
C GLU A 225 -0.91 15.29 -15.82
N PRO A 226 0.29 15.77 -15.43
CA PRO A 226 1.53 15.13 -15.85
C PRO A 226 1.65 13.68 -15.34
N LYS A 227 2.06 12.76 -16.23
CA LYS A 227 2.30 11.34 -15.91
C LYS A 227 3.15 11.11 -14.64
N PRO A 228 4.24 11.88 -14.38
CA PRO A 228 5.03 11.71 -13.16
C PRO A 228 4.27 12.03 -11.87
N ARG A 229 3.29 12.96 -11.93
CA ARG A 229 2.44 13.28 -10.77
C ARG A 229 1.47 12.13 -10.50
N ILE A 230 0.79 11.64 -11.53
CA ILE A 230 -0.15 10.50 -11.44
C ILE A 230 0.58 9.25 -10.95
N GLY A 231 1.75 8.96 -11.49
CA GLY A 231 2.58 7.84 -11.05
C GLY A 231 2.86 7.90 -9.55
N ARG A 232 3.26 9.06 -9.02
CA ARG A 232 3.49 9.25 -7.57
C ARG A 232 2.23 9.07 -6.72
N ILE A 233 1.06 9.48 -7.23
CA ILE A 233 -0.22 9.27 -6.53
C ILE A 233 -0.55 7.78 -6.47
N LEU A 234 -0.46 7.07 -7.61
CA LEU A 234 -0.76 5.65 -7.69
C LEU A 234 0.21 4.79 -6.86
N GLU A 235 1.49 5.15 -6.77
CA GLU A 235 2.43 4.46 -5.87
C GLU A 235 2.03 4.59 -4.40
N ARG A 236 1.49 5.75 -3.97
CA ARG A 236 0.93 5.87 -2.61
C ARG A 236 -0.30 4.99 -2.43
N PHE A 237 -1.17 4.90 -3.42
CA PHE A 237 -2.34 4.02 -3.35
C PHE A 237 -1.94 2.54 -3.31
N ARG A 238 -0.84 2.18 -3.97
CA ARG A 238 -0.28 0.83 -3.90
C ARG A 238 0.32 0.52 -2.53
N ALA A 239 0.96 1.50 -1.89
CA ALA A 239 1.55 1.32 -0.58
C ALA A 239 0.50 0.97 0.50
N THR A 240 -0.75 1.45 0.38
CA THR A 240 -1.82 1.07 1.32
C THR A 240 -2.36 -0.35 1.10
N GLY A 241 -1.99 -1.01 0.00
CA GLY A 241 -2.51 -2.32 -0.38
C GLY A 241 -3.90 -2.31 -1.02
N MET A 242 -4.48 -1.14 -1.29
CA MET A 242 -5.80 -1.03 -1.93
C MET A 242 -5.73 -1.11 -3.47
N VAL A 243 -4.62 -0.64 -4.04
CA VAL A 243 -4.37 -0.61 -5.47
C VAL A 243 -3.20 -1.52 -5.82
N GLN A 244 -3.29 -2.21 -6.94
CA GLN A 244 -2.24 -3.07 -7.47
C GLN A 244 -1.86 -2.63 -8.87
N ARG A 245 -0.60 -2.90 -9.23
CA ARG A 245 -0.11 -2.75 -10.60
C ARG A 245 -0.13 -4.12 -11.26
N VAL A 246 -0.80 -4.23 -12.40
CA VAL A 246 -1.01 -5.50 -13.10
C VAL A 246 -0.72 -5.35 -14.59
N PRO A 247 -0.39 -6.44 -15.30
CA PRO A 247 -0.34 -6.45 -16.75
C PRO A 247 -1.71 -6.10 -17.38
N ARG A 248 -1.71 -5.29 -18.43
CA ARG A 248 -2.90 -4.90 -19.22
C ARG A 248 -3.32 -6.01 -20.18
N ILE A 249 -3.92 -7.08 -19.66
CA ILE A 249 -4.38 -8.22 -20.47
C ILE A 249 -5.40 -7.80 -21.54
N ASP A 250 -6.17 -6.74 -21.29
CA ASP A 250 -7.06 -6.10 -22.27
C ASP A 250 -6.32 -5.59 -23.52
N ARG A 251 -5.00 -5.37 -23.46
CA ARG A 251 -4.16 -4.96 -24.59
C ARG A 251 -3.37 -6.11 -25.22
N LEU A 252 -3.56 -7.35 -24.76
CA LEU A 252 -2.72 -8.50 -25.16
C LEU A 252 -2.84 -8.81 -26.66
N ASN A 253 -4.06 -8.79 -27.21
CA ASN A 253 -4.29 -9.03 -28.64
C ASN A 253 -3.58 -7.99 -29.52
N ILE A 254 -3.65 -6.71 -29.15
CA ILE A 254 -2.97 -5.62 -29.88
C ILE A 254 -1.45 -5.76 -29.77
N ALA A 255 -0.94 -6.08 -28.58
CA ALA A 255 0.49 -6.27 -28.34
C ALA A 255 1.05 -7.46 -29.13
N LEU A 256 0.33 -8.58 -29.14
CA LEU A 256 0.65 -9.76 -29.93
C LEU A 256 0.64 -9.46 -31.42
N TRP A 257 -0.44 -8.83 -31.93
CA TRP A 257 -0.54 -8.43 -33.33
C TRP A 257 0.65 -7.56 -33.77
N THR A 258 1.01 -6.57 -32.96
CA THR A 258 2.14 -5.67 -33.22
C THR A 258 3.46 -6.45 -33.25
N ALA A 259 3.69 -7.33 -32.28
CA ALA A 259 4.90 -8.14 -32.20
C ALA A 259 5.01 -9.15 -33.35
N MET A 260 3.91 -9.84 -33.68
CA MET A 260 3.81 -10.79 -34.80
C MET A 260 4.14 -10.12 -36.12
N THR A 261 3.47 -9.00 -36.42
CA THR A 261 3.66 -8.25 -37.67
C THR A 261 5.10 -7.72 -37.77
N THR A 262 5.64 -7.18 -36.68
CA THR A 262 7.01 -6.67 -36.63
C THR A 262 8.04 -7.78 -36.85
N GLN A 263 7.90 -8.93 -36.19
CA GLN A 263 8.85 -10.04 -36.35
C GLN A 263 8.75 -10.68 -37.73
N HIS A 264 7.53 -10.85 -38.27
CA HIS A 264 7.34 -11.35 -39.62
C HIS A 264 8.03 -10.45 -40.65
N GLN A 265 7.85 -9.14 -40.57
CA GLN A 265 8.52 -8.17 -41.46
C GLN A 265 10.04 -8.20 -41.34
N ARG A 266 10.59 -8.38 -40.13
CA ARG A 266 12.04 -8.32 -39.88
C ARG A 266 12.77 -9.63 -40.16
N ARG A 267 12.15 -10.78 -39.88
CA ARG A 267 12.81 -12.09 -39.84
C ARG A 267 12.20 -13.12 -40.79
N GLY A 268 11.03 -12.84 -41.36
CA GLY A 268 10.37 -13.72 -42.32
C GLY A 268 9.66 -14.92 -41.70
N GLU A 269 8.95 -15.65 -42.56
CA GLU A 269 8.08 -16.79 -42.23
C GLU A 269 8.84 -17.93 -41.54
N ASP A 270 10.02 -18.30 -42.07
CA ASP A 270 10.84 -19.40 -41.54
C ASP A 270 11.27 -19.19 -40.09
N TRP A 271 11.44 -17.93 -39.66
CA TRP A 271 11.76 -17.63 -38.28
C TRP A 271 10.53 -17.77 -37.37
N MET A 272 9.36 -17.34 -37.84
CA MET A 272 8.10 -17.44 -37.08
C MET A 272 7.74 -18.90 -36.74
N LEU A 273 8.13 -19.85 -37.60
CA LEU A 273 7.90 -21.28 -37.38
C LEU A 273 8.89 -21.96 -36.42
N LYS A 274 9.88 -21.23 -35.88
CA LYS A 274 10.85 -21.77 -34.92
C LYS A 274 10.34 -21.67 -33.47
N LYS A 275 11.05 -22.30 -32.54
CA LYS A 275 10.80 -22.22 -31.08
C LYS A 275 10.78 -20.78 -30.51
N GLY A 276 11.43 -19.83 -31.19
CA GLY A 276 11.40 -18.41 -30.83
C GLY A 276 10.17 -17.64 -31.33
N GLY A 277 9.36 -18.26 -32.20
CA GLY A 277 8.10 -17.73 -32.69
C GLY A 277 6.92 -18.57 -32.20
N PHE A 278 6.14 -19.11 -33.13
CA PHE A 278 4.86 -19.76 -32.84
C PHE A 278 4.96 -21.19 -32.35
N GLN A 279 6.03 -21.92 -32.70
CA GLN A 279 6.11 -23.38 -32.56
C GLN A 279 5.85 -23.89 -31.14
N ARG A 280 6.18 -23.09 -30.12
CA ARG A 280 6.10 -23.52 -28.73
C ARG A 280 4.67 -23.53 -28.18
N ILE A 281 3.81 -22.67 -28.69
CA ILE A 281 2.52 -22.33 -28.05
C ILE A 281 1.34 -22.55 -29.00
N LEU A 282 1.51 -22.20 -30.28
CA LEU A 282 0.41 -22.28 -31.24
C LEU A 282 0.38 -23.65 -31.91
N SER A 283 -0.83 -24.15 -32.16
CA SER A 283 -1.05 -25.33 -33.01
C SER A 283 -0.68 -25.05 -34.47
N THR A 284 -0.39 -26.10 -35.24
CA THR A 284 -0.09 -26.00 -36.67
C THR A 284 -1.20 -25.26 -37.45
N GLN A 285 -2.47 -25.44 -37.06
CA GLN A 285 -3.59 -24.75 -37.70
C GLN A 285 -3.58 -23.24 -37.43
N GLN A 286 -3.35 -22.82 -36.17
CA GLN A 286 -3.20 -21.41 -35.80
C GLN A 286 -2.00 -20.78 -36.53
N GLN A 287 -0.87 -21.50 -36.57
CA GLN A 287 0.35 -21.06 -37.27
C GLN A 287 0.08 -20.77 -38.74
N SER A 288 -0.47 -21.75 -39.48
CA SER A 288 -0.75 -21.61 -40.90
C SER A 288 -1.74 -20.49 -41.20
N SER A 289 -2.79 -20.33 -40.37
CA SER A 289 -3.78 -19.27 -40.53
C SER A 289 -3.16 -17.88 -40.38
N LEU A 290 -2.44 -17.65 -39.27
CA LEU A 290 -1.80 -16.36 -38.98
C LEU A 290 -0.73 -16.02 -40.02
N LEU A 291 0.11 -16.99 -40.43
CA LEU A 291 1.14 -16.77 -41.45
C LEU A 291 0.54 -16.43 -42.82
N ALA A 292 -0.52 -17.13 -43.24
CA ALA A 292 -1.20 -16.84 -44.50
C ALA A 292 -1.76 -15.41 -44.55
N GLN A 293 -2.33 -14.93 -43.44
CA GLN A 293 -2.84 -13.55 -43.34
C GLN A 293 -1.70 -12.52 -43.26
N MET A 294 -0.63 -12.78 -42.50
CA MET A 294 0.55 -11.91 -42.44
C MET A 294 1.25 -11.79 -43.79
N LYS A 295 1.37 -12.89 -44.54
CA LYS A 295 1.93 -12.91 -45.90
C LYS A 295 1.15 -12.06 -46.88
N LYS A 296 -0.18 -12.01 -46.73
CA LYS A 296 -1.07 -11.14 -47.51
C LYS A 296 -1.12 -9.70 -46.99
N GLY A 297 -0.55 -9.42 -45.81
CA GLY A 297 -0.58 -8.10 -45.18
C GLY A 297 -1.96 -7.68 -44.64
N VAL A 298 -2.86 -8.63 -44.40
CA VAL A 298 -4.27 -8.37 -44.02
C VAL A 298 -4.60 -8.79 -42.59
N LEU A 299 -3.63 -9.30 -41.82
CA LEU A 299 -3.83 -9.70 -40.43
C LEU A 299 -4.35 -8.51 -39.61
N GLN A 300 -5.47 -8.68 -38.92
CA GLN A 300 -6.04 -7.69 -38.00
C GLN A 300 -5.96 -8.17 -36.54
N VAL A 301 -6.24 -7.27 -35.59
CA VAL A 301 -6.26 -7.59 -34.15
C VAL A 301 -7.33 -8.64 -33.84
N GLY A 302 -8.49 -8.57 -34.49
CA GLY A 302 -9.59 -9.54 -34.31
C GLY A 302 -9.22 -10.95 -34.75
N ASP A 303 -8.40 -11.10 -35.79
CA ASP A 303 -7.88 -12.41 -36.21
C ASP A 303 -6.97 -13.03 -35.14
N VAL A 304 -6.14 -12.18 -34.49
CA VAL A 304 -5.27 -12.61 -33.38
C VAL A 304 -6.12 -13.03 -32.19
N GLU A 305 -7.13 -12.24 -31.82
CA GLU A 305 -8.06 -12.59 -30.74
C GLU A 305 -8.75 -13.95 -30.98
N GLN A 306 -9.27 -14.16 -32.18
CA GLN A 306 -9.89 -15.45 -32.55
C GLN A 306 -8.89 -16.59 -32.48
N ALA A 307 -7.67 -16.40 -33.00
CA ALA A 307 -6.62 -17.41 -32.96
C ALA A 307 -6.15 -17.72 -31.53
N MET A 308 -6.18 -16.74 -30.61
CA MET A 308 -5.74 -16.90 -29.23
C MET A 308 -6.86 -17.32 -28.27
N SER A 309 -8.11 -17.43 -28.72
CA SER A 309 -9.28 -17.76 -27.89
C SER A 309 -9.14 -19.05 -27.05
N SER A 310 -8.39 -20.03 -27.55
CA SER A 310 -8.10 -21.30 -26.86
C SER A 310 -6.79 -21.32 -26.07
N VAL A 311 -6.01 -20.23 -26.10
CA VAL A 311 -4.69 -20.10 -25.47
C VAL A 311 -4.83 -19.31 -24.17
N SER A 312 -4.29 -19.81 -23.07
CA SER A 312 -4.36 -19.11 -21.78
C SER A 312 -3.61 -17.76 -21.82
N ALA A 313 -4.01 -16.81 -20.97
CA ALA A 313 -3.35 -15.50 -20.93
C ALA A 313 -1.85 -15.60 -20.58
N ASP A 314 -1.46 -16.56 -19.74
CA ASP A 314 -0.06 -16.79 -19.38
C ASP A 314 0.76 -17.29 -20.58
N GLU A 315 0.21 -18.19 -21.38
CA GLU A 315 0.84 -18.64 -22.62
C GLU A 315 0.88 -17.53 -23.67
N GLN A 316 -0.18 -16.72 -23.79
CA GLN A 316 -0.18 -15.55 -24.66
C GLN A 316 0.91 -14.53 -24.26
N MET A 317 1.10 -14.27 -22.96
CA MET A 317 2.19 -13.44 -22.46
C MET A 317 3.57 -14.06 -22.72
N LEU A 318 3.70 -15.38 -22.58
CA LEU A 318 4.93 -16.09 -22.95
C LEU A 318 5.23 -15.94 -24.44
N LEU A 319 4.22 -16.08 -25.31
CA LEU A 319 4.34 -15.88 -26.75
C LEU A 319 4.79 -14.45 -27.06
N LEU A 320 4.17 -13.45 -26.42
CA LEU A 320 4.55 -12.06 -26.56
C LEU A 320 6.04 -11.84 -26.21
N ASN A 321 6.50 -12.43 -25.11
CA ASN A 321 7.91 -12.36 -24.69
C ASN A 321 8.85 -13.04 -25.70
N LEU A 322 8.47 -14.20 -26.27
CA LEU A 322 9.25 -14.88 -27.32
C LEU A 322 9.37 -14.03 -28.58
N LEU A 323 8.30 -13.32 -28.95
CA LEU A 323 8.27 -12.37 -30.06
C LEU A 323 8.98 -11.04 -29.74
N GLY A 324 9.55 -10.89 -28.54
CA GLY A 324 10.27 -9.70 -28.09
C GLY A 324 9.36 -8.52 -27.72
N GLY A 325 8.05 -8.74 -27.58
CA GLY A 325 7.11 -7.76 -27.07
C GLY A 325 7.08 -7.72 -25.55
N ARG A 326 6.45 -6.69 -24.99
CA ARG A 326 6.15 -6.56 -23.55
C ARG A 326 4.76 -5.97 -23.38
N LEU A 327 4.03 -6.48 -22.40
CA LEU A 327 2.71 -5.95 -22.08
C LEU A 327 2.85 -4.70 -21.18
N PRO A 328 2.14 -3.60 -21.47
CA PRO A 328 2.14 -2.46 -20.58
C PRO A 328 1.51 -2.82 -19.24
N LEU A 329 1.96 -2.15 -18.19
CA LEU A 329 1.38 -2.26 -16.85
C LEU A 329 0.33 -1.16 -16.67
N GLY A 330 -0.72 -1.48 -15.91
CA GLY A 330 -1.72 -0.53 -15.46
C GLY A 330 -2.05 -0.73 -13.98
N HIS A 331 -2.85 0.17 -13.42
CA HIS A 331 -3.23 0.17 -12.02
C HIS A 331 -4.72 -0.09 -11.86
N ARG A 332 -5.11 -0.94 -10.92
CA ARG A 332 -6.51 -1.22 -10.58
C ARG A 332 -6.67 -1.44 -9.08
N MET A 333 -7.90 -1.35 -8.58
CA MET A 333 -8.21 -1.84 -7.22
C MET A 333 -7.85 -3.33 -7.12
N VAL A 334 -7.42 -3.75 -5.93
CA VAL A 334 -7.16 -5.16 -5.65
C VAL A 334 -8.45 -5.97 -5.76
N GLY A 335 -8.36 -7.15 -6.39
CA GLY A 335 -9.50 -8.04 -6.56
C GLY A 335 -10.64 -7.45 -7.42
N ASN A 336 -11.80 -8.09 -7.28
CA ASN A 336 -12.99 -7.80 -8.10
C ASN A 336 -14.15 -7.23 -7.27
N SER A 337 -13.98 -7.11 -5.97
CA SER A 337 -14.97 -6.57 -5.05
C SER A 337 -14.33 -5.71 -3.95
N SER A 338 -15.12 -4.84 -3.33
CA SER A 338 -14.73 -4.11 -2.12
C SER A 338 -14.34 -5.06 -0.96
N ALA A 339 -14.97 -6.23 -0.90
CA ALA A 339 -14.62 -7.28 0.06
C ALA A 339 -13.21 -7.85 -0.18
N ASP A 340 -12.78 -8.01 -1.44
CA ASP A 340 -11.43 -8.45 -1.76
C ASP A 340 -10.39 -7.40 -1.37
N VAL A 341 -10.66 -6.11 -1.64
CA VAL A 341 -9.80 -5.01 -1.17
C VAL A 341 -9.67 -5.02 0.35
N THR A 342 -10.79 -5.20 1.05
CA THR A 342 -10.81 -5.27 2.51
C THR A 342 -10.01 -6.46 3.02
N ARG A 343 -10.17 -7.64 2.40
CA ARG A 343 -9.42 -8.85 2.75
C ARG A 343 -7.92 -8.68 2.55
N GLU A 344 -7.50 -8.07 1.44
CA GLU A 344 -6.09 -7.81 1.16
C GLU A 344 -5.50 -6.85 2.20
N VAL A 345 -6.13 -5.70 2.41
CA VAL A 345 -5.68 -4.71 3.40
C VAL A 345 -5.60 -5.33 4.79
N ALA A 346 -6.62 -6.10 5.20
CA ALA A 346 -6.63 -6.79 6.49
C ALA A 346 -5.52 -7.86 6.59
N SER A 347 -5.28 -8.64 5.53
CA SER A 347 -4.21 -9.65 5.48
C SER A 347 -2.83 -9.01 5.64
N ARG A 348 -2.60 -7.89 4.96
CA ARG A 348 -1.33 -7.16 5.04
C ARG A 348 -1.14 -6.50 6.39
N LEU A 349 -2.19 -5.87 6.94
CA LEU A 349 -2.17 -5.31 8.28
C LEU A 349 -1.89 -6.38 9.33
N ASP A 350 -2.53 -7.55 9.24
CA ASP A 350 -2.33 -8.65 10.18
C ASP A 350 -0.87 -9.11 10.22
N ARG A 351 -0.16 -9.10 9.08
CA ARG A 351 1.30 -9.37 9.06
C ARG A 351 2.07 -8.35 9.89
N VAL A 352 1.77 -7.05 9.76
CA VAL A 352 2.42 -5.99 10.55
C VAL A 352 2.10 -6.15 12.04
N LEU A 353 0.84 -6.39 12.39
CA LEU A 353 0.40 -6.56 13.77
C LEU A 353 1.00 -7.80 14.44
N ARG A 354 1.12 -8.92 13.72
CA ARG A 354 1.84 -10.11 14.20
C ARG A 354 3.32 -9.82 14.47
N ARG A 355 3.98 -9.02 13.62
CA ARG A 355 5.36 -8.59 13.86
C ARG A 355 5.44 -7.68 15.09
N MET A 356 4.49 -6.75 15.27
CA MET A 356 4.45 -5.89 16.45
C MET A 356 4.32 -6.70 17.74
N ARG A 357 3.45 -7.72 17.78
CA ARG A 357 3.35 -8.65 18.92
C ARG A 357 4.68 -9.34 19.19
N ARG A 358 5.31 -9.87 18.14
CA ARG A 358 6.58 -10.57 18.28
C ARG A 358 7.69 -9.66 18.82
N VAL A 359 7.75 -8.42 18.35
CA VAL A 359 8.74 -7.44 18.83
C VAL A 359 8.44 -7.00 20.27
N ALA A 360 7.17 -6.86 20.64
CA ALA A 360 6.78 -6.59 22.04
C ALA A 360 7.27 -7.71 22.99
N GLU A 361 7.01 -8.97 22.65
CA GLU A 361 7.48 -10.13 23.43
C GLU A 361 9.01 -10.14 23.56
N LEU A 362 9.73 -9.87 22.47
CA LEU A 362 11.19 -9.85 22.47
C LEU A 362 11.75 -8.71 23.32
N LEU A 363 11.08 -7.55 23.33
CA LEU A 363 11.51 -6.39 24.09
C LEU A 363 11.32 -6.63 25.59
N GLU A 364 10.17 -7.17 26.00
CA GLU A 364 9.92 -7.55 27.39
C GLU A 364 10.93 -8.62 27.86
N GLN A 365 11.18 -9.65 27.04
CA GLN A 365 12.19 -10.68 27.35
C GLN A 365 13.61 -10.09 27.51
N ALA A 366 13.96 -9.09 26.71
CA ALA A 366 15.26 -8.43 26.78
C ALA A 366 15.41 -7.52 28.01
N MET A 367 14.32 -7.14 28.66
CA MET A 367 14.32 -6.36 29.90
C MET A 367 14.33 -7.22 31.16
N GLU A 368 13.83 -8.46 31.07
CA GLU A 368 13.86 -9.43 32.17
C GLU A 368 15.23 -10.14 32.32
N ALA A 369 16.04 -10.14 31.24
CA ALA A 369 17.38 -10.73 31.18
C ALA A 369 18.46 -9.72 31.62
#